data_AF-A0A2Z6M1B4-F1
#
_entry.id   AF-A0A2Z6M1B4-F1
#
_cell.length_a   1.000
_cell.length_b   1.000
_cell.length_c   1.000
_cell.angle_alpha   90.00
_cell.angle_beta   90.00
_cell.angle_gamma   90.00
#
_symmetry.space_group_name_H-M   'P 1'
#
loop_
_entity.id
_entity.type
_entity.pdbx_description
1 polymer ?
#
loop_
_entity_poly.entity_id
_entity_poly.type
_entity_poly.pdbx_seq_one_letter_code
_entity_poly.pdbx_strand_id
1 'polypeptide(L)'
;MGNAPFLLLFLCFFTINLLPSSFAIWLTLPASGTKCVSEEIQNNVVVLADYVVVPDDHTRNPTLAVKVTSPYGNNLHHKENTTHGSFAFTTQETGNYLACFWVDGGNHGGGEVSVNLDWKIGIAAKDWDSVAKKEKIEGVELELRKLEGAVEAIHENLLYLKGREAEMRIVSERTNGRVAWFSIMSLGICIGVS
;
A
#
# COMPACT_ATOMS: atom_id res chain seq x y z
N MET A 1 11.90 41.46 25.94
CA MET A 1 11.66 40.01 26.05
C MET A 1 10.37 39.70 25.31
N GLY A 2 10.39 39.06 24.13
CA GLY A 2 9.12 38.87 23.40
C GLY A 2 9.07 37.95 22.18
N ASN A 3 10.17 37.74 21.45
CA ASN A 3 10.09 37.01 20.16
C ASN A 3 10.84 35.66 20.12
N ALA A 4 11.61 35.34 21.16
CA ALA A 4 12.31 34.07 21.28
C ALA A 4 11.39 32.83 21.14
N PRO A 5 10.20 32.76 21.77
CA PRO A 5 9.34 31.58 21.62
C PRO A 5 8.75 31.45 20.21
N PHE A 6 8.49 32.57 19.53
CA PHE A 6 7.94 32.57 18.18
C PHE A 6 8.98 32.13 17.14
N LEU A 7 10.24 32.57 17.31
CA LEU A 7 11.35 32.18 16.44
C LEU A 7 11.71 30.69 16.61
N LEU A 8 11.59 30.17 17.84
CA LEU A 8 11.78 28.74 18.14
C LEU A 8 10.65 27.88 17.54
N LEU A 9 9.40 28.37 17.56
CA LEU A 9 8.26 27.73 16.89
C LEU A 9 8.45 27.68 15.37
N PHE A 10 8.90 28.78 14.75
CA PHE A 10 9.18 28.83 13.32
C PHE A 10 10.33 27.90 12.92
N LEU A 11 11.41 27.83 13.72
CA LEU A 11 12.51 26.91 13.47
C LEU A 11 12.07 25.45 13.62
N CYS A 12 11.30 25.11 14.65
CA CYS A 12 10.74 23.76 14.82
C CYS A 12 9.83 23.36 13.65
N PHE A 13 8.96 24.26 13.19
CA PHE A 13 8.08 24.01 12.05
C PHE A 13 8.87 23.77 10.76
N PHE A 14 9.96 24.52 10.54
CA PHE A 14 10.83 24.31 9.38
C PHE A 14 11.57 22.97 9.48
N THR A 15 12.08 22.59 10.66
CA THR A 15 12.79 21.32 10.85
C THR A 15 11.90 20.09 10.67
N ILE A 16 10.62 20.14 11.07
CA ILE A 16 9.69 19.00 10.96
C ILE A 16 9.37 18.67 9.49
N ASN A 17 9.35 19.67 8.61
CA ASN A 17 9.07 19.46 7.17
C ASN A 17 10.28 18.92 6.38
N LEU A 18 11.48 18.87 6.98
CA LEU A 18 12.67 18.34 6.33
C LEU A 18 12.92 16.85 6.61
N LEU A 19 12.12 16.19 7.45
CA LEU A 19 12.27 14.74 7.63
C LEU A 19 11.55 13.99 6.51
N PRO A 20 12.26 13.25 5.64
CA PRO A 20 11.61 12.35 4.71
C PRO A 20 10.93 11.22 5.49
N SER A 21 9.62 11.09 5.32
CA SER A 21 8.88 9.92 5.80
C SER A 21 9.18 8.73 4.89
N SER A 22 9.98 7.78 5.37
CA SER A 22 10.13 6.48 4.72
C SER A 22 9.01 5.57 5.18
N PHE A 23 8.23 5.03 4.24
CA PHE A 23 7.27 3.97 4.52
C PHE A 23 7.98 2.64 4.31
N ALA A 24 7.91 1.74 5.29
CA ALA A 24 8.44 0.39 5.20
C ALA A 24 7.48 -0.56 5.89
N ILE A 25 7.20 -1.72 5.27
CA ILE A 25 6.34 -2.74 5.87
C ILE A 25 7.23 -3.68 6.67
N TRP A 26 6.98 -3.76 7.98
CA TRP A 26 7.67 -4.68 8.87
C TRP A 26 6.70 -5.75 9.38
N LEU A 27 7.07 -7.01 9.19
CA LEU A 27 6.26 -8.18 9.55
C LEU A 27 7.02 -9.03 10.56
N THR A 28 6.50 -9.15 11.77
CA THR A 28 7.03 -10.10 12.76
C THR A 28 6.37 -11.46 12.56
N LEU A 29 7.11 -12.43 12.04
CA LEU A 29 6.65 -13.80 11.82
C LEU A 29 6.70 -14.61 13.12
N PRO A 30 5.62 -15.33 13.47
CA PRO A 30 5.67 -16.28 14.58
C PRO A 30 6.55 -17.49 14.23
N ALA A 31 7.03 -18.20 15.27
CA ALA A 31 7.83 -19.41 15.09
C ALA A 31 7.10 -20.54 14.35
N SER A 32 5.76 -20.54 14.40
CA SER A 32 4.90 -21.45 13.64
C SER A 32 3.72 -20.69 13.04
N GLY A 33 3.36 -21.05 11.81
CA GLY A 33 2.29 -20.38 11.05
C GLY A 33 2.83 -19.41 9.99
N THR A 34 1.89 -18.69 9.36
CA THR A 34 2.15 -17.86 8.19
C THR A 34 1.51 -16.50 8.39
N LYS A 35 2.20 -15.42 7.98
CA LYS A 35 1.60 -14.09 7.85
C LYS A 35 1.57 -13.67 6.40
N CYS A 36 0.49 -13.00 6.01
CA CYS A 36 0.31 -12.55 4.63
C CYS A 36 0.01 -11.05 4.57
N VAL A 37 0.50 -10.41 3.51
CA VAL A 37 0.11 -9.07 3.11
C VAL A 37 -0.82 -9.19 1.91
N SER A 38 -1.95 -8.51 1.98
CA SER A 38 -3.00 -8.51 0.97
C SER A 38 -3.11 -7.11 0.38
N GLU A 39 -3.15 -7.02 -0.95
CA GLU A 39 -3.39 -5.75 -1.63
C GLU A 39 -4.32 -5.94 -2.83
N GLU A 40 -5.27 -5.03 -2.97
CA GLU A 40 -6.19 -5.00 -4.10
C GLU A 40 -5.55 -4.21 -5.25
N ILE A 41 -5.29 -4.90 -6.37
CA ILE A 41 -4.56 -4.33 -7.51
C ILE A 41 -5.42 -4.48 -8.77
N GLN A 42 -5.40 -3.46 -9.61
CA GLN A 42 -6.07 -3.48 -10.91
C GLN A 42 -5.34 -4.38 -11.92
N ASN A 43 -6.01 -4.75 -13.01
CA ASN A 43 -5.42 -5.48 -14.13
C ASN A 43 -4.34 -4.65 -14.87
N ASN A 44 -3.33 -5.33 -15.43
CA ASN A 44 -2.24 -4.78 -16.24
C ASN A 44 -1.33 -3.80 -15.49
N VAL A 45 -1.13 -4.02 -14.20
CA VAL A 45 -0.25 -3.23 -13.34
C VAL A 45 0.98 -4.06 -12.99
N VAL A 46 2.17 -3.45 -13.14
CA VAL A 46 3.43 -4.09 -12.76
C VAL A 46 3.60 -4.02 -11.25
N VAL A 47 3.97 -5.14 -10.63
CA VAL A 47 4.27 -5.24 -9.21
C VAL A 47 5.71 -5.68 -9.05
N LEU A 48 6.44 -4.99 -8.19
CA LEU A 48 7.79 -5.34 -7.78
C LEU A 48 7.82 -5.34 -6.26
N ALA A 49 8.35 -6.39 -5.65
CA ALA A 49 8.57 -6.37 -4.22
C ALA A 49 9.91 -7.01 -3.86
N ASP A 50 10.55 -6.39 -2.88
CA ASP A 50 11.80 -6.84 -2.28
C ASP A 50 11.52 -7.22 -0.82
N TYR A 51 12.10 -8.32 -0.36
CA TYR A 51 11.98 -8.74 1.03
C TYR A 51 13.35 -9.12 1.59
N VAL A 52 13.56 -8.80 2.86
CA VAL A 52 14.77 -9.13 3.61
C VAL A 52 14.43 -9.51 5.04
N VAL A 53 15.01 -10.61 5.50
CA VAL A 53 14.97 -11.02 6.88
C VAL A 53 15.89 -10.11 7.69
N VAL A 54 15.35 -9.53 8.75
CA VAL A 54 16.11 -8.74 9.71
C VAL A 54 16.32 -9.60 10.95
N PRO A 55 17.54 -10.14 11.16
CA PRO A 55 17.83 -10.95 12.34
C PRO A 55 17.84 -10.07 13.59
N ASP A 56 17.19 -10.56 14.65
CA ASP A 56 17.15 -9.89 15.97
C ASP A 56 18.43 -10.15 16.78
N ASP A 57 19.11 -11.28 16.51
CA ASP A 57 20.40 -11.64 17.11
C ASP A 57 21.39 -12.12 16.04
N HIS A 58 22.66 -11.73 16.17
CA HIS A 58 23.74 -11.99 15.19
C HIS A 58 24.17 -13.46 15.11
N THR A 59 23.59 -14.34 15.94
CA THR A 59 24.01 -15.73 16.09
C THR A 59 23.28 -16.71 15.17
N ARG A 60 22.17 -16.32 14.54
CA ARG A 60 21.39 -17.17 13.61
C ARG A 60 20.92 -16.40 12.39
N ASN A 61 21.00 -17.06 11.23
CA ASN A 61 20.41 -16.59 9.99
C ASN A 61 19.14 -17.41 9.72
N PRO A 62 17.96 -17.01 10.25
CA PRO A 62 16.74 -17.74 10.01
C PRO A 62 16.36 -17.66 8.53
N THR A 63 15.93 -18.80 7.98
CA THR A 63 15.50 -18.92 6.59
C THR A 63 13.98 -18.97 6.55
N LEU A 64 13.39 -18.24 5.62
CA LEU A 64 11.95 -18.21 5.41
C LEU A 64 11.56 -18.78 4.06
N ALA A 65 10.28 -19.08 3.94
CA ALA A 65 9.63 -19.39 2.69
C ALA A 65 8.58 -18.31 2.38
N VAL A 66 8.46 -18.00 1.09
CA VAL A 66 7.56 -16.99 0.56
C VAL A 66 6.70 -17.60 -0.55
N LYS A 67 5.42 -17.26 -0.55
CA LYS A 67 4.48 -17.61 -1.61
C LYS A 67 3.59 -16.42 -1.95
N VAL A 68 3.52 -16.11 -3.24
CA VAL A 68 2.68 -15.06 -3.79
C VAL A 68 1.56 -15.68 -4.61
N THR A 69 0.32 -15.31 -4.33
CA THR A 69 -0.87 -15.84 -5.01
C THR A 69 -1.73 -14.73 -5.61
N SER A 70 -2.26 -15.01 -6.79
CA SER A 70 -3.27 -14.20 -7.48
C SER A 70 -4.66 -14.31 -6.80
N PRO A 71 -5.61 -13.43 -7.15
CA PRO A 71 -6.98 -13.45 -6.62
C PRO A 71 -7.73 -14.76 -6.86
N TYR A 72 -7.38 -15.49 -7.91
CA TYR A 72 -7.99 -16.78 -8.28
C TYR A 72 -7.23 -17.99 -7.72
N GLY A 73 -6.20 -17.76 -6.89
CA GLY A 73 -5.44 -18.82 -6.24
C GLY A 73 -4.27 -19.38 -7.07
N ASN A 74 -4.00 -18.84 -8.26
CA ASN A 74 -2.79 -19.21 -9.01
C ASN A 74 -1.54 -18.74 -8.25
N ASN A 75 -0.52 -19.61 -8.17
CA ASN A 75 0.76 -19.29 -7.55
C ASN A 75 1.65 -18.54 -8.55
N LEU A 76 2.00 -17.31 -8.21
CA LEU A 76 2.82 -16.42 -9.05
C LEU A 76 4.31 -16.53 -8.72
N HIS A 77 4.62 -16.76 -7.45
CA HIS A 77 5.98 -16.89 -6.98
C HIS A 77 6.02 -17.79 -5.74
N HIS A 78 6.95 -18.74 -5.71
CA HIS A 78 7.15 -19.61 -4.57
C HIS A 78 8.65 -19.85 -4.40
N LYS A 79 9.17 -19.56 -3.22
CA LYS A 79 10.58 -19.77 -2.90
C LYS A 79 10.72 -20.17 -1.45
N GLU A 80 11.55 -21.18 -1.21
CA GLU A 80 11.82 -21.73 0.12
C GLU A 80 13.28 -21.47 0.50
N ASN A 81 13.58 -21.60 1.79
CA ASN A 81 14.93 -21.49 2.35
C ASN A 81 15.71 -20.25 1.87
N THR A 82 15.13 -19.06 2.05
CA THR A 82 15.70 -17.80 1.58
C THR A 82 15.73 -16.76 2.70
N THR A 83 16.76 -15.92 2.74
CA THR A 83 16.91 -14.82 3.73
C THR A 83 16.60 -13.45 3.13
N HIS A 84 16.70 -13.33 1.81
CA HIS A 84 16.33 -12.15 1.05
C HIS A 84 15.91 -12.58 -0.35
N GLY A 85 15.20 -11.72 -1.05
CA GLY A 85 14.84 -11.96 -2.43
C GLY A 85 13.90 -10.89 -2.96
N SER A 86 13.59 -11.01 -4.24
CA SER A 86 12.66 -10.13 -4.90
C SER A 86 11.77 -10.92 -5.86
N PHE A 87 10.58 -10.39 -6.10
CA PHE A 87 9.66 -10.92 -7.09
C PHE A 87 9.07 -9.77 -7.90
N ALA A 88 8.87 -10.04 -9.19
CA ALA A 88 8.24 -9.11 -10.11
C ALA A 88 7.23 -9.86 -10.96
N PHE A 89 6.03 -9.31 -11.12
CA PHE A 89 5.00 -9.84 -11.99
C PHE A 89 4.12 -8.71 -12.52
N THR A 90 3.35 -9.00 -13.57
CA THR A 90 2.29 -8.10 -14.05
C THR A 90 0.94 -8.73 -13.72
N THR A 91 0.05 -7.95 -13.12
CA THR A 91 -1.31 -8.42 -12.81
C THR A 91 -2.07 -8.70 -14.09
N GLN A 92 -2.75 -9.84 -14.15
CA GLN A 92 -3.62 -10.21 -15.28
C GLN A 92 -5.10 -9.97 -14.99
N GLU A 93 -5.43 -9.80 -13.71
CA GLU A 93 -6.79 -9.74 -13.21
C GLU A 93 -6.86 -8.73 -12.07
N THR A 94 -7.97 -7.99 -11.98
CA THR A 94 -8.23 -7.10 -10.84
C THR A 94 -8.64 -7.92 -9.63
N GLY A 95 -8.02 -7.68 -8.47
CA GLY A 95 -8.43 -8.27 -7.20
C GLY A 95 -7.33 -8.31 -6.15
N ASN A 96 -7.53 -9.13 -5.12
CA ASN A 96 -6.61 -9.26 -3.99
C ASN A 96 -5.44 -10.20 -4.28
N TYR A 97 -4.24 -9.64 -4.37
CA TYR A 97 -3.00 -10.39 -4.42
C TYR A 97 -2.45 -10.55 -3.01
N LEU A 98 -1.92 -11.74 -2.71
CA LEU A 98 -1.44 -12.11 -1.38
C LEU A 98 0.03 -12.52 -1.46
N ALA A 99 0.90 -11.92 -0.65
CA ALA A 99 2.22 -12.51 -0.36
C ALA A 99 2.26 -13.01 1.08
N CYS A 100 2.50 -14.31 1.21
CA CYS A 100 2.55 -15.02 2.47
C CYS A 100 3.98 -15.43 2.78
N PHE A 101 4.38 -15.25 4.03
CA PHE A 101 5.71 -15.57 4.56
C PHE A 101 5.57 -16.47 5.79
N TRP A 102 6.41 -17.49 5.87
CA TRP A 102 6.52 -18.37 7.04
C TRP A 102 7.95 -18.82 7.28
N VAL A 103 8.27 -19.13 8.53
CA VAL A 103 9.59 -19.64 8.91
C VAL A 103 9.71 -21.10 8.47
N ASP A 104 10.82 -21.43 7.80
CA ASP A 104 11.08 -22.80 7.38
C ASP A 104 11.55 -23.66 8.57
N GLY A 105 11.13 -24.92 8.62
CA GLY A 105 11.20 -25.79 9.81
C GLY A 105 12.62 -26.14 10.29
N GLY A 106 13.66 -25.68 9.60
CA GLY A 106 15.06 -25.84 9.99
C GLY A 106 15.50 -24.96 11.17
N ASN A 107 14.71 -23.96 11.56
CA ASN A 107 15.03 -23.09 12.69
C ASN A 107 14.59 -23.74 14.03
N HIS A 108 15.43 -24.62 14.59
CA HIS A 108 15.26 -25.26 15.91
C HIS A 108 15.44 -24.29 17.10
N GLY A 109 14.80 -23.13 17.05
CA GLY A 109 14.68 -22.22 18.20
C GLY A 109 13.56 -21.25 17.93
N GLY A 110 12.44 -21.45 18.62
CA GLY A 110 11.15 -20.77 18.42
C GLY A 110 11.14 -19.27 18.74
N GLY A 111 12.06 -18.50 18.15
CA GLY A 111 12.05 -17.04 18.17
C GLY A 111 11.18 -16.47 17.05
N GLU A 112 10.68 -15.26 17.27
CA GLU A 112 10.01 -14.47 16.23
C GLU A 112 11.04 -13.96 15.22
N VAL A 113 10.66 -13.88 13.94
CA VAL A 113 11.54 -13.43 12.86
C VAL A 113 10.94 -12.19 12.20
N SER A 114 11.68 -11.09 12.19
CA SER A 114 11.26 -9.87 11.52
C SER A 114 11.61 -9.90 10.04
N VAL A 115 10.64 -9.57 9.18
CA VAL A 115 10.82 -9.43 7.73
C VAL A 115 10.47 -8.01 7.34
N ASN A 116 11.39 -7.37 6.65
CA ASN A 116 11.13 -6.12 5.98
C ASN A 116 10.66 -6.42 4.54
N LEU A 117 9.54 -5.83 4.16
CA LEU A 117 8.92 -5.95 2.84
C LEU A 117 8.78 -4.55 2.24
N ASP A 118 9.31 -4.39 1.04
CA ASP A 118 9.11 -3.22 0.21
C ASP A 118 8.22 -3.65 -0.96
N TRP A 119 6.95 -3.26 -0.92
CA TRP A 119 5.95 -3.62 -1.94
C TRP A 119 5.63 -2.41 -2.81
N LYS A 120 5.99 -2.48 -4.09
CA LYS A 120 5.82 -1.41 -5.07
C LYS A 120 4.87 -1.82 -6.18
N ILE A 121 3.99 -0.90 -6.57
CA ILE A 121 2.99 -1.13 -7.62
C ILE A 121 3.08 -0.02 -8.67
N GLY A 122 2.83 -0.40 -9.93
CA GLY A 122 2.69 0.49 -11.07
C GLY A 122 3.93 1.34 -11.28
N ILE A 123 3.76 2.65 -11.13
CA ILE A 123 4.85 3.60 -11.36
C ILE A 123 5.98 3.50 -10.33
N ALA A 124 5.66 3.12 -9.09
CA ALA A 124 6.65 2.88 -8.06
C ALA A 124 7.48 1.62 -8.35
N ALA A 125 6.90 0.65 -9.07
CA ALA A 125 7.58 -0.58 -9.50
C ALA A 125 8.42 -0.40 -10.78
N LYS A 126 8.29 0.75 -11.46
CA LYS A 126 8.98 1.00 -12.73
C LYS A 126 10.46 1.30 -12.49
N ASP A 127 11.33 0.51 -13.10
CA ASP A 127 12.78 0.74 -13.08
C ASP A 127 13.14 1.91 -14.02
N TRP A 128 13.17 3.12 -13.47
CA TRP A 128 13.50 4.35 -14.19
C TRP A 128 14.94 4.38 -14.70
N ASP A 129 15.86 3.65 -14.07
CA ASP A 129 17.27 3.60 -14.50
C ASP A 129 17.43 2.80 -15.80
N SER A 130 16.61 1.76 -15.97
CA SER A 130 16.54 1.00 -17.23
C SER A 130 15.93 1.83 -18.37
N VAL A 131 14.94 2.68 -18.09
CA VAL A 131 14.32 3.60 -19.08
C VAL A 131 15.32 4.67 -19.50
N ALA A 132 16.04 5.27 -18.54
CA ALA A 132 17.06 6.28 -18.80
C ALA A 132 18.16 5.78 -19.75
N LYS A 133 18.64 4.54 -19.52
CA LYS A 133 19.67 3.92 -20.37
C LYS A 133 19.14 3.53 -21.75
N LYS A 134 17.89 3.08 -21.86
CA LYS A 134 17.28 2.65 -23.12
C LYS A 134 16.93 3.83 -24.03
N GLU A 135 16.46 4.93 -23.47
CA GLU A 135 16.09 6.13 -24.21
C GLU A 135 17.25 7.15 -24.34
N LYS A 136 18.43 6.86 -23.77
CA LYS A 136 19.59 7.78 -23.70
C LYS A 136 19.22 9.17 -23.18
N ILE A 137 18.43 9.20 -22.11
CA ILE A 137 17.93 10.45 -21.54
C ILE A 137 18.92 10.96 -20.50
N GLU A 138 19.43 12.18 -20.68
CA GLU A 138 20.34 12.82 -19.74
C GLU A 138 19.58 13.45 -18.56
N GLY A 139 19.92 13.02 -17.34
CA GLY A 139 19.65 13.70 -16.07
C GLY A 139 18.25 14.28 -15.87
N VAL A 140 18.04 15.53 -16.29
CA VAL A 140 16.83 16.34 -15.99
C VAL A 140 15.59 15.83 -16.72
N GLU A 141 15.71 15.33 -17.94
CA GLU A 141 14.56 14.84 -18.71
C GLU A 141 13.99 13.55 -18.11
N LEU A 142 14.81 12.74 -17.43
CA LEU A 142 14.34 11.57 -16.67
C LEU A 142 13.46 11.98 -15.50
N GLU A 143 13.87 13.02 -14.76
CA GLU A 143 13.09 13.53 -13.62
C GLU A 143 11.76 14.13 -14.07
N LEU A 144 11.72 14.84 -15.21
CA LEU A 144 10.46 15.31 -15.80
C LEU A 144 9.53 14.17 -16.20
N ARG A 145 10.07 13.09 -16.77
CA ARG A 145 9.27 11.89 -17.12
C ARG A 145 8.76 11.14 -15.88
N LYS A 146 9.54 11.10 -14.79
CA LYS A 146 9.07 10.56 -13.50
C LYS A 146 7.88 11.37 -12.98
N LEU A 147 7.98 12.70 -13.01
CA LEU A 147 6.91 13.60 -12.58
C LEU A 147 5.66 13.49 -13.47
N GLU A 148 5.82 13.44 -14.79
CA GLU A 148 4.72 13.25 -15.73
C GLU A 148 3.95 11.96 -15.45
N GLY A 149 4.66 10.84 -15.29
CA GLY A 149 4.02 9.58 -14.94
C GLY A 149 3.34 9.63 -13.57
N ALA A 150 3.93 10.31 -12.58
CA ALA A 150 3.34 10.45 -11.26
C ALA A 150 2.03 11.27 -11.31
N VAL A 151 2.00 12.33 -12.11
CA VAL A 151 0.80 13.14 -12.35
C VAL A 151 -0.29 12.31 -13.03
N GLU A 152 0.04 11.49 -14.03
CA GLU A 152 -0.93 10.63 -14.70
C GLU A 152 -1.55 9.61 -13.74
N ALA A 153 -0.72 8.95 -12.91
CA ALA A 153 -1.19 8.02 -11.89
C ALA A 153 -2.11 8.70 -10.85
N ILE A 154 -1.80 9.95 -10.46
CA ILE A 154 -2.67 10.74 -9.57
C ILE A 154 -3.98 11.11 -10.28
N HIS A 155 -3.93 11.47 -11.57
CA HIS A 155 -5.11 11.84 -12.34
C HIS A 155 -6.11 10.70 -12.43
N GLU A 156 -5.64 9.48 -12.76
CA GLU A 156 -6.49 8.28 -12.78
C GLU A 156 -7.12 8.01 -11.41
N ASN A 157 -6.36 8.14 -10.33
CA ASN A 157 -6.87 7.93 -8.97
C ASN A 157 -7.91 9.00 -8.56
N LEU A 158 -7.70 10.27 -8.95
CA LEU A 158 -8.68 11.34 -8.75
C LEU A 158 -9.98 11.08 -9.51
N LEU A 159 -9.89 10.57 -10.75
CA LEU A 159 -11.08 10.18 -11.51
C LEU A 159 -11.85 9.04 -10.81
N TYR A 160 -11.13 8.04 -10.29
CA TYR A 160 -11.73 6.97 -9.48
C TYR A 160 -12.45 7.52 -8.24
N LEU A 161 -11.78 8.35 -7.45
CA LEU A 161 -12.35 8.96 -6.23
C LEU A 161 -13.57 9.84 -6.55
N LYS A 162 -13.52 10.61 -7.63
CA LYS A 162 -14.64 11.43 -8.11
C LYS A 162 -15.85 10.58 -8.49
N GLY A 163 -15.63 9.44 -9.15
CA GLY A 163 -16.70 8.48 -9.45
C GLY A 163 -17.39 7.97 -8.19
N ARG A 164 -16.59 7.60 -7.17
CA ARG A 164 -17.11 7.16 -5.87
C ARG A 164 -17.87 8.25 -5.10
N GLU A 165 -17.41 9.50 -5.15
CA GLU A 165 -18.13 10.63 -4.55
C GLU A 165 -19.50 10.83 -5.22
N ALA A 166 -19.57 10.74 -6.54
CA ALA A 166 -20.82 10.90 -7.29
C ALA A 166 -21.84 9.81 -6.90
N GLU A 167 -21.41 8.56 -6.77
CA GLU A 167 -22.27 7.48 -6.27
C GLU A 167 -22.74 7.73 -4.83
N MET A 168 -21.83 8.18 -3.96
CA MET A 168 -22.18 8.49 -2.56
C MET A 168 -23.20 9.63 -2.47
N ARG A 169 -23.10 10.64 -3.34
CA ARG A 169 -24.07 11.75 -3.41
C ARG A 169 -25.46 11.27 -3.81
N ILE A 170 -25.56 10.37 -4.79
CA ILE A 170 -26.84 9.75 -5.21
C ILE A 170 -27.46 8.94 -4.09
N VAL A 171 -26.66 8.14 -3.36
CA VAL A 171 -27.13 7.36 -2.21
C VAL A 171 -27.61 8.28 -1.09
N SER A 172 -26.89 9.37 -0.81
CA SER A 172 -27.29 10.37 0.19
C SER A 172 -28.62 11.02 -0.16
N GLU A 173 -28.82 11.42 -1.42
CA GLU A 173 -30.08 12.03 -1.87
C GLU A 173 -31.26 11.06 -1.75
N ARG A 174 -31.10 9.81 -2.21
CA ARG A 174 -32.15 8.78 -2.09
C ARG A 174 -32.50 8.46 -0.64
N THR A 175 -31.49 8.39 0.23
CA THR A 175 -31.69 8.13 1.66
C THR A 175 -32.42 9.30 2.32
N ASN A 176 -31.99 10.52 2.05
CA ASN A 176 -32.64 11.73 2.57
C ASN A 176 -34.11 11.84 2.13
N GLY A 177 -34.41 11.56 0.85
CA GLY A 177 -35.79 11.56 0.35
C GLY A 177 -36.69 10.54 1.05
N ARG A 178 -36.17 9.33 1.31
CA ARG A 178 -36.89 8.29 2.07
C ARG A 178 -37.16 8.71 3.52
N VAL A 179 -36.15 9.28 4.19
CA VAL A 179 -36.27 9.76 5.57
C VAL A 179 -37.33 10.86 5.66
N ALA A 180 -37.28 11.85 4.76
CA ALA A 180 -38.26 12.93 4.72
C ALA A 180 -39.69 12.41 4.53
N TRP A 181 -39.89 11.42 3.65
CA TRP A 181 -41.18 10.78 3.44
C TRP A 181 -41.70 10.08 4.70
N PHE A 182 -40.84 9.31 5.38
CA PHE A 182 -41.20 8.67 6.66
C PHE A 182 -41.51 9.69 7.77
N SER A 183 -40.79 10.82 7.82
CA SER A 183 -41.08 11.90 8.78
C SER A 183 -42.45 12.54 8.52
N ILE A 184 -42.82 12.80 7.27
CA ILE A 184 -44.15 13.33 6.91
C ILE A 184 -45.25 12.34 7.31
N MET A 185 -45.07 11.04 6.99
CA MET A 185 -46.02 9.99 7.37
C MET A 185 -46.21 9.91 8.89
N SER A 186 -45.12 9.98 9.66
CA SER A 186 -45.17 9.99 11.12
C SER A 186 -45.94 11.19 11.67
N LEU A 187 -45.67 12.40 11.17
CA LEU A 187 -46.39 13.61 11.60
C LEU A 187 -47.88 13.53 11.28
N GLY A 188 -48.25 12.98 10.11
CA GLY A 188 -49.65 12.77 9.74
C GLY A 188 -50.39 11.83 10.71
N ILE A 189 -49.75 10.75 11.14
CA ILE A 189 -50.32 9.83 12.14
C ILE A 189 -50.49 10.54 13.50
N CYS A 190 -49.51 11.32 13.94
CA CYS A 190 -49.59 12.07 15.19
C CYS A 190 -50.74 13.09 15.21
N ILE A 191 -51.01 13.75 14.08
CA ILE A 191 -52.14 14.67 13.96
C ILE A 191 -53.47 13.92 13.91
N GLY A 192 -53.54 12.78 13.21
CA GLY A 192 -54.80 12.03 13.05
C GLY A 192 -55.30 11.32 14.32
N VAL A 193 -54.41 11.06 15.29
CA VAL A 193 -54.77 10.47 16.60
C VAL A 193 -55.11 11.52 17.66
N SER A 194 -54.77 12.80 17.42
CA SER A 194 -55.07 13.94 18.31
C SER A 194 -56.40 14.59 17.97
#